data_AF-A0A7W7H304-F1
#
_entry.id   AF-A0A7W7H304-F1
#
_cell.length_a   1.000
_cell.length_b   1.000
_cell.length_c   1.000
_cell.angle_alpha   90.00
_cell.angle_beta   90.00
_cell.angle_gamma   90.00
#
_symmetry.space_group_name_H-M   'P 1'
#
loop_
_entity.id
_entity.type
_entity.pdbx_description
1 polymer ?
#
loop_
_entity_poly.entity_id
_entity_poly.type
_entity_poly.pdbx_seq_one_letter_code
_entity_poly.pdbx_strand_id
1 'polypeptide(L)'
;MASTRYPTTPAEWSTARRRTVGPFTTHITYRRDDGRTVEWSSRGHRKHASRLSRASWWIAVLFAAGSLCFLIAPIPAFLDLVGPAADGLVFFVGSILFTAAAGLQWLETINAERGPGRRRWRLLTFEPRRIDWWSCGVQLVGTLYFNVTTFQALRVGLDSADYDRLVWRPDAIGSLCFLISGYLAYVEVTGHLLGRPRRTLESAIASVNLLGCLAFGASAVASYVVPSADAELGPALVNTGTALGALCFLIGALLLFPEGTHEARSAARR
;
A
#
# COMPACT_ATOMS: atom_id res chain seq x y z
N MET A 1 -3.89 31.59 -11.35
CA MET A 1 -4.07 30.12 -11.33
C MET A 1 -5.19 29.79 -10.35
N ALA A 2 -6.32 29.26 -10.82
CA ALA A 2 -7.47 28.97 -9.96
C ALA A 2 -7.07 27.99 -8.84
N SER A 3 -7.05 28.50 -7.61
CA SER A 3 -6.98 27.69 -6.39
C SER A 3 -8.31 26.95 -6.23
N THR A 4 -8.52 25.90 -7.02
CA THR A 4 -9.63 24.99 -6.81
C THR A 4 -9.29 24.10 -5.62
N ARG A 5 -9.81 24.48 -4.44
CA ARG A 5 -9.67 23.69 -3.21
C ARG A 5 -10.21 22.28 -3.47
N TYR A 6 -9.36 21.26 -3.34
CA TYR A 6 -9.76 19.86 -3.37
C TYR A 6 -10.30 19.43 -2.00
N PRO A 7 -11.35 18.58 -1.95
CA PRO A 7 -12.32 18.31 -3.02
C PRO A 7 -13.23 19.52 -3.28
N THR A 8 -13.83 19.56 -4.48
CA THR A 8 -14.84 20.57 -4.85
C THR A 8 -16.12 20.37 -4.04
N THR A 9 -16.58 21.44 -3.40
CA THR A 9 -17.85 21.44 -2.66
C THR A 9 -19.02 21.61 -3.64
N PRO A 10 -20.07 20.78 -3.59
CA PRO A 10 -21.29 20.98 -4.38
C PRO A 10 -21.93 22.35 -4.09
N ALA A 11 -22.60 22.94 -5.08
CA ALA A 11 -23.17 24.29 -4.96
C ALA A 11 -24.19 24.44 -3.83
N GLU A 12 -25.00 23.40 -3.56
CA GLU A 12 -26.06 23.38 -2.53
C GLU A 12 -25.55 22.97 -1.14
N TRP A 13 -24.23 22.83 -0.97
CA TRP A 13 -23.63 22.30 0.26
C TRP A 13 -22.67 23.34 0.85
N SER A 14 -22.72 23.49 2.18
CA SER A 14 -21.78 24.32 2.93
C SER A 14 -20.75 23.45 3.65
N THR A 15 -19.50 23.92 3.75
CA THR A 15 -18.47 23.23 4.56
C THR A 15 -18.67 23.59 6.02
N ALA A 16 -19.13 22.64 6.85
CA ALA A 16 -19.28 22.84 8.29
C ALA A 16 -17.95 22.65 9.03
N ARG A 17 -17.16 21.64 8.63
CA ARG A 17 -15.83 21.38 9.18
C ARG A 17 -14.91 20.83 8.11
N ARG A 18 -13.64 21.27 8.09
CA ARG A 18 -12.59 20.70 7.24
C ARG A 18 -11.41 20.32 8.09
N ARG A 19 -10.87 19.12 7.85
CA ARG A 19 -9.65 18.62 8.48
C ARG A 19 -8.56 18.49 7.44
N THR A 20 -7.41 19.07 7.74
CA THR A 20 -6.22 19.05 6.89
C THR A 20 -5.01 18.57 7.64
N VAL A 21 -4.10 17.90 6.93
CA VAL A 21 -2.76 17.56 7.41
C VAL A 21 -1.77 18.12 6.39
N GLY A 22 -1.06 19.18 6.77
CA GLY A 22 -0.25 19.96 5.83
C GLY A 22 -1.09 20.45 4.63
N PRO A 23 -0.68 20.19 3.39
CA PRO A 23 -1.42 20.63 2.20
C PRO A 23 -2.67 19.78 1.90
N PHE A 24 -2.82 18.63 2.57
CA PHE A 24 -3.81 17.60 2.24
C PHE A 24 -5.10 17.78 3.03
N THR A 25 -6.25 17.74 2.35
CA THR A 25 -7.54 17.62 3.03
C THR A 25 -7.87 16.13 3.21
N THR A 26 -8.04 15.69 4.45
CA THR A 26 -8.34 14.28 4.77
C THR A 26 -9.83 14.04 5.01
N HIS A 27 -10.51 15.00 5.67
CA HIS A 27 -11.94 14.89 5.99
C HIS A 27 -12.65 16.23 5.82
N ILE A 28 -13.91 16.18 5.40
CA ILE A 28 -14.82 17.32 5.38
C ILE A 28 -16.18 16.87 5.91
N THR A 29 -16.78 17.66 6.79
CA THR A 29 -18.20 17.56 7.13
C THR A 29 -18.93 18.64 6.36
N TYR A 30 -19.76 18.24 5.41
CA TYR A 30 -20.68 19.12 4.71
C TYR A 30 -21.98 19.25 5.47
N ARG A 31 -22.63 20.41 5.35
CA ARG A 31 -24.01 20.64 5.77
C ARG A 31 -24.81 21.00 4.52
N ARG A 32 -25.84 20.19 4.25
CA ARG A 32 -26.79 20.39 3.14
C ARG A 32 -27.83 21.43 3.54
N ASP A 33 -28.52 21.98 2.55
CA ASP A 33 -29.58 22.97 2.76
C ASP A 33 -30.78 22.40 3.54
N ASP A 34 -30.99 21.08 3.52
CA ASP A 34 -31.99 20.36 4.33
C ASP A 34 -31.59 20.19 5.82
N GLY A 35 -30.45 20.77 6.23
CA GLY A 35 -29.89 20.67 7.58
C GLY A 35 -29.13 19.38 7.89
N ARG A 36 -29.13 18.38 6.99
CA ARG A 36 -28.39 17.13 7.19
C ARG A 36 -26.89 17.34 7.00
N THR A 37 -26.11 16.58 7.77
CA THR A 37 -24.64 16.56 7.64
C THR A 37 -24.18 15.33 6.86
N VAL A 38 -23.17 15.52 6.02
CA VAL A 38 -22.54 14.45 5.23
C VAL A 38 -21.05 14.48 5.48
N GLU A 39 -20.48 13.38 5.97
CA GLU A 39 -19.03 13.22 6.07
C GLU A 39 -18.45 12.75 4.74
N TRP A 40 -17.39 13.43 4.33
CA TRP A 40 -16.51 13.07 3.23
C TRP A 40 -15.13 12.78 3.80
N SER A 41 -14.52 11.67 3.38
CA SER A 41 -13.13 11.33 3.65
C SER A 41 -12.40 11.08 2.33
N SER A 42 -11.10 11.38 2.30
CA SER A 42 -10.24 11.16 1.13
C SER A 42 -10.27 9.68 0.69
N ARG A 43 -10.12 8.75 1.64
CA ARG A 43 -10.16 7.31 1.38
C ARG A 43 -11.52 6.85 0.85
N GLY A 44 -12.60 7.23 1.53
CA GLY A 44 -13.95 6.85 1.13
C GLY A 44 -14.31 7.38 -0.25
N HIS A 45 -13.85 8.57 -0.60
CA HIS A 45 -14.04 9.16 -1.92
C HIS A 45 -13.35 8.38 -3.04
N ARG A 46 -12.09 7.96 -2.84
CA ARG A 46 -11.37 7.10 -3.79
C ARG A 46 -12.10 5.78 -4.02
N LYS A 47 -12.59 5.17 -2.94
CA LYS A 47 -13.20 3.84 -2.97
C LYS A 47 -14.63 3.84 -3.53
N HIS A 48 -15.48 4.80 -3.14
CA HIS A 48 -16.81 4.99 -3.73
C HIS A 48 -16.76 5.33 -5.23
N ALA A 49 -15.74 6.06 -5.68
CA ALA A 49 -15.52 6.32 -7.09
C ALA A 49 -15.13 5.06 -7.88
N SER A 50 -14.61 4.03 -7.22
CA SER A 50 -14.32 2.74 -7.85
C SER A 50 -15.63 1.96 -8.08
N ARG A 51 -16.42 2.34 -9.11
CA ARG A 51 -17.44 1.44 -9.71
C ARG A 51 -16.82 0.18 -10.35
N LEU A 52 -15.53 -0.05 -10.14
CA LEU A 52 -14.77 -1.22 -10.54
C LEU A 52 -14.61 -2.11 -9.30
N SER A 53 -15.70 -2.68 -8.78
CA SER A 53 -15.60 -3.73 -7.74
C SER A 53 -14.62 -4.83 -8.14
N ARG A 54 -14.56 -5.14 -9.45
CA ARG A 54 -13.59 -6.05 -10.05
C ARG A 54 -12.13 -5.58 -9.91
N ALA A 55 -11.83 -4.29 -10.05
CA ALA A 55 -10.46 -3.79 -9.88
C ALA A 55 -10.03 -3.83 -8.41
N SER A 56 -10.89 -3.37 -7.50
CA SER A 56 -10.64 -3.47 -6.04
C SER A 56 -10.47 -4.92 -5.58
N TRP A 57 -11.22 -5.85 -6.16
CA TRP A 57 -11.06 -7.28 -5.91
C TRP A 57 -9.71 -7.81 -6.43
N TRP A 58 -9.32 -7.48 -7.66
CA TRP A 58 -8.02 -7.89 -8.21
C TRP A 58 -6.85 -7.29 -7.45
N ILE A 59 -6.95 -6.04 -6.99
CA ILE A 59 -5.96 -5.43 -6.10
C ILE A 59 -5.76 -6.29 -4.84
N ALA A 60 -6.86 -6.72 -4.21
CA ALA A 60 -6.80 -7.57 -3.02
C ALA A 60 -6.16 -8.93 -3.31
N VAL A 61 -6.54 -9.58 -4.40
CA VAL A 61 -5.99 -10.88 -4.82
C VAL A 61 -4.49 -10.77 -5.12
N LEU A 62 -4.07 -9.78 -5.88
CA LEU A 62 -2.68 -9.59 -6.27
C LEU A 62 -1.80 -9.29 -5.05
N PHE A 63 -2.25 -8.42 -4.13
CA PHE A 63 -1.52 -8.21 -2.88
C PHE A 63 -1.48 -9.45 -2.00
N ALA A 64 -2.58 -10.20 -1.89
CA ALA A 64 -2.60 -11.42 -1.08
C ALA A 64 -1.64 -12.48 -1.65
N ALA A 65 -1.70 -12.72 -2.97
CA ALA A 65 -0.80 -13.66 -3.66
C ALA A 65 0.67 -13.22 -3.56
N GLY A 66 0.96 -11.94 -3.80
CA GLY A 66 2.30 -11.39 -3.61
C GLY A 66 2.79 -11.53 -2.17
N SER A 67 1.94 -11.24 -1.19
CA SER A 67 2.28 -11.38 0.24
C SER A 67 2.57 -12.84 0.60
N LEU A 68 1.84 -13.81 0.04
CA LEU A 68 2.10 -15.23 0.27
C LEU A 68 3.49 -15.64 -0.23
N CYS A 69 3.91 -15.15 -1.41
CA CYS A 69 5.27 -15.38 -1.90
C CYS A 69 6.33 -14.89 -0.89
N PHE A 70 6.17 -13.67 -0.37
CA PHE A 70 7.08 -13.07 0.62
C PHE A 70 6.94 -13.63 2.03
N LEU A 71 5.87 -14.37 2.31
CA LEU A 71 5.67 -15.06 3.58
C LEU A 71 6.35 -16.44 3.58
N ILE A 72 6.33 -17.12 2.43
CA ILE A 72 6.82 -18.50 2.30
C ILE A 72 8.32 -18.54 1.96
N ALA A 73 8.78 -17.75 0.99
CA ALA A 73 10.16 -17.79 0.51
C ALA A 73 11.23 -17.56 1.60
N PRO A 74 11.06 -16.65 2.59
CA PRO A 74 12.04 -16.48 3.65
C PRO A 74 12.17 -17.67 4.63
N ILE A 75 11.30 -18.70 4.53
CA ILE A 75 11.33 -19.86 5.42
C ILE A 75 12.49 -20.77 5.02
N PRO A 76 13.47 -21.06 5.91
CA PRO A 76 14.63 -21.89 5.57
C PRO A 76 14.27 -23.25 4.97
N ALA A 77 13.24 -23.92 5.52
CA ALA A 77 12.76 -25.19 5.02
C ALA A 77 12.20 -25.12 3.58
N PHE A 78 11.69 -23.95 3.15
CA PHE A 78 11.26 -23.75 1.78
C PHE A 78 12.46 -23.66 0.84
N LEU A 79 13.47 -22.85 1.21
CA LEU A 79 14.72 -22.74 0.47
C LEU A 79 15.42 -24.10 0.31
N ASP A 80 15.50 -24.89 1.39
CA ASP A 80 16.11 -26.24 1.36
C ASP A 80 15.33 -27.21 0.45
N LEU A 81 14.02 -27.04 0.33
CA LEU A 81 13.15 -27.89 -0.48
C LEU A 81 13.24 -27.58 -1.98
N VAL A 82 13.24 -26.29 -2.35
CA VAL A 82 13.12 -25.86 -3.76
C VAL A 82 14.45 -25.39 -4.37
N GLY A 83 15.44 -25.08 -3.54
CA GLY A 83 16.73 -24.53 -3.94
C GLY A 83 16.71 -23.02 -4.23
N PRO A 84 17.90 -22.38 -4.30
CA PRO A 84 18.02 -20.92 -4.40
C PRO A 84 17.35 -20.29 -5.63
N ALA A 85 17.41 -20.96 -6.78
CA ALA A 85 16.83 -20.45 -8.02
C ALA A 85 15.29 -20.36 -7.95
N ALA A 86 14.63 -21.41 -7.44
CA ALA A 86 13.18 -21.43 -7.30
C ALA A 86 12.71 -20.49 -6.18
N ASP A 87 13.45 -20.40 -5.08
CA ASP A 87 13.19 -19.45 -4.00
C ASP A 87 13.25 -17.98 -4.51
N GLY A 88 14.33 -17.63 -5.21
CA GLY A 88 14.47 -16.33 -5.85
C GLY A 88 13.35 -16.03 -6.87
N LEU A 89 12.87 -17.05 -7.58
CA LEU A 89 11.76 -16.89 -8.53
C LEU A 89 10.45 -16.57 -7.81
N VAL A 90 10.18 -17.20 -6.66
CA VAL A 90 9.00 -16.91 -5.85
C VAL A 90 9.02 -15.46 -5.36
N PHE A 91 10.16 -14.97 -4.86
CA PHE A 91 10.32 -13.56 -4.50
C PHE A 91 10.09 -12.62 -5.70
N PHE A 92 10.67 -12.93 -6.86
CA PHE A 92 10.51 -12.12 -8.05
C PHE A 92 9.05 -12.08 -8.53
N VAL A 93 8.38 -13.23 -8.63
CA VAL A 93 6.95 -13.31 -8.96
C VAL A 93 6.11 -12.51 -7.97
N GLY A 94 6.39 -12.65 -6.68
CA GLY A 94 5.72 -11.87 -5.64
C GLY A 94 5.84 -10.35 -5.88
N SER A 95 7.03 -9.88 -6.26
CA SER A 95 7.27 -8.45 -6.49
C SER A 95 6.51 -7.91 -7.71
N ILE A 96 6.39 -8.73 -8.76
CA ILE A 96 5.57 -8.40 -9.94
C ILE A 96 4.09 -8.30 -9.56
N LEU A 97 3.59 -9.21 -8.72
CA LEU A 97 2.21 -9.16 -8.23
C LEU A 97 1.93 -7.90 -7.41
N PHE A 98 2.83 -7.52 -6.50
CA PHE A 98 2.77 -6.26 -5.76
C PHE A 98 2.76 -5.04 -6.69
N THR A 99 3.59 -5.04 -7.73
CA THR A 99 3.66 -3.97 -8.73
C THR A 99 2.37 -3.85 -9.51
N ALA A 100 1.80 -4.98 -9.95
CA ALA A 100 0.52 -5.00 -10.65
C ALA A 100 -0.62 -4.46 -9.76
N ALA A 101 -0.67 -4.87 -8.50
CA ALA A 101 -1.64 -4.37 -7.53
C ALA A 101 -1.50 -2.86 -7.28
N ALA A 102 -0.27 -2.37 -7.07
CA ALA A 102 0.02 -0.96 -6.90
C ALA A 102 -0.32 -0.14 -8.16
N GLY A 103 -0.08 -0.69 -9.35
CA GLY A 103 -0.48 -0.10 -10.62
C GLY A 103 -1.99 0.04 -10.75
N LEU A 104 -2.76 -0.99 -10.37
CA LEU A 104 -4.22 -0.92 -10.33
C LEU A 104 -4.72 0.11 -9.30
N GLN A 105 -4.11 0.17 -8.10
CA GLN A 105 -4.44 1.19 -7.09
C GLN A 105 -4.14 2.61 -7.57
N TRP A 106 -3.03 2.80 -8.28
CA TRP A 106 -2.69 4.07 -8.91
C TRP A 106 -3.74 4.47 -9.94
N LEU A 107 -4.12 3.55 -10.83
CA LEU A 107 -5.17 3.77 -11.82
C LEU A 107 -6.52 4.09 -11.16
N GLU A 108 -6.89 3.40 -10.09
CA GLU A 108 -8.08 3.69 -9.28
C GLU A 108 -8.04 5.12 -8.71
N THR A 109 -6.87 5.52 -8.19
CA THR A 109 -6.65 6.84 -7.58
C THR A 109 -6.78 7.98 -8.58
N ILE A 110 -6.11 7.90 -9.73
CA ILE A 110 -6.12 8.98 -10.74
C ILE A 110 -7.46 9.06 -11.51
N ASN A 111 -8.21 7.96 -11.54
CA ASN A 111 -9.53 7.87 -12.18
C ASN A 111 -10.71 8.01 -11.20
N ALA A 112 -10.45 8.26 -9.92
CA ALA A 112 -11.51 8.57 -8.96
C ALA A 112 -12.35 9.78 -9.42
N GLU A 113 -13.68 9.68 -9.24
CA GLU A 113 -14.67 10.69 -9.62
C GLU A 113 -14.46 11.94 -8.80
N ARG A 114 -14.26 13.09 -9.45
CA ARG A 114 -13.95 14.36 -8.78
C ARG A 114 -15.18 15.21 -8.45
N GLY A 115 -16.38 14.73 -8.80
CA GLY A 115 -17.65 15.46 -8.71
C GLY A 115 -18.64 15.01 -9.79
N PRO A 116 -19.83 15.62 -9.89
CA PRO A 116 -20.82 15.31 -10.91
C PRO A 116 -20.27 15.69 -12.30
N GLY A 117 -19.96 14.71 -13.14
CA GLY A 117 -19.42 14.92 -14.48
C GLY A 117 -19.02 13.63 -15.20
N ARG A 118 -18.75 13.73 -16.51
CA ARG A 118 -18.33 12.60 -17.34
C ARG A 118 -16.97 12.05 -16.89
N ARG A 119 -16.91 10.74 -16.61
CA ARG A 119 -15.66 10.01 -16.38
C ARG A 119 -14.78 10.11 -17.62
N ARG A 120 -13.59 10.70 -17.46
CA ARG A 120 -12.53 10.65 -18.46
C ARG A 120 -11.46 9.71 -17.94
N TRP A 121 -11.15 8.67 -18.71
CA TRP A 121 -10.02 7.79 -18.42
C TRP A 121 -8.73 8.59 -18.54
N ARG A 122 -7.91 8.52 -17.50
CA ARG A 122 -6.62 9.20 -17.37
C ARG A 122 -5.55 8.16 -17.11
N LEU A 123 -4.43 8.30 -17.81
CA LEU A 123 -3.22 7.52 -17.58
C LEU A 123 -2.20 8.30 -16.75
N LEU A 124 -2.27 9.63 -16.79
CA LEU A 124 -1.41 10.52 -16.03
C LEU A 124 -2.21 11.72 -15.51
N THR A 125 -1.99 12.08 -14.26
CA THR A 125 -2.53 13.31 -13.66
C THR A 125 -1.56 13.82 -12.61
N PHE A 126 -1.50 15.14 -12.46
CA PHE A 126 -0.69 15.79 -11.44
C PHE A 126 -1.62 16.40 -10.40
N GLU A 127 -1.78 15.72 -9.25
CA GLU A 127 -2.68 16.14 -8.18
C GLU A 127 -1.94 16.21 -6.83
N PRO A 128 -0.96 17.10 -6.66
CA PRO A 128 -0.09 17.12 -5.47
C PRO A 128 -0.83 17.49 -4.17
N ARG A 129 -2.09 17.94 -4.24
CA ARG A 129 -2.95 18.25 -3.09
C ARG A 129 -3.70 17.04 -2.52
N ARG A 130 -3.58 15.89 -3.19
CA ARG A 130 -4.23 14.64 -2.84
C ARG A 130 -3.25 13.73 -2.09
N ILE A 131 -3.61 13.32 -0.87
CA ILE A 131 -2.75 12.46 -0.06
C ILE A 131 -2.67 11.04 -0.63
N ASP A 132 -3.78 10.54 -1.17
CA ASP A 132 -3.86 9.24 -1.85
C ASP A 132 -3.01 9.19 -3.12
N TRP A 133 -2.91 10.31 -3.86
CA TRP A 133 -1.99 10.42 -5.00
C TRP A 133 -0.53 10.21 -4.57
N TRP A 134 -0.08 10.86 -3.49
CA TRP A 134 1.28 10.64 -2.98
C TRP A 134 1.47 9.23 -2.42
N SER A 135 0.52 8.73 -1.63
CA SER A 135 0.59 7.39 -1.05
C SER A 135 0.70 6.31 -2.13
N CYS A 136 -0.22 6.27 -3.08
CA CYS A 136 -0.19 5.27 -4.15
C CYS A 136 0.99 5.47 -5.12
N GLY A 137 1.36 6.73 -5.42
CA GLY A 137 2.48 7.03 -6.30
C GLY A 137 3.83 6.59 -5.73
N VAL A 138 4.10 6.93 -4.46
CA VAL A 138 5.33 6.51 -3.77
C VAL A 138 5.36 4.99 -3.60
N GLN A 139 4.23 4.35 -3.30
CA GLN A 139 4.15 2.89 -3.24
C GLN A 139 4.52 2.24 -4.56
N LEU A 140 3.98 2.74 -5.68
CA LEU A 140 4.28 2.22 -7.01
C LEU A 140 5.78 2.33 -7.33
N VAL A 141 6.39 3.49 -7.04
CA VAL A 141 7.85 3.67 -7.16
C VAL A 141 8.60 2.64 -6.31
N GLY A 142 8.17 2.42 -5.07
CA GLY A 142 8.77 1.41 -4.18
C GLY A 142 8.70 0.01 -4.78
N THR A 143 7.56 -0.40 -5.35
CA THR A 143 7.43 -1.72 -5.99
C THR A 143 8.36 -1.91 -7.19
N LEU A 144 8.67 -0.84 -7.93
CA LEU A 144 9.61 -0.93 -9.06
C LEU A 144 11.06 -1.16 -8.59
N TYR A 145 11.52 -0.45 -7.55
CA TYR A 145 12.82 -0.74 -6.95
C TYR A 145 12.88 -2.17 -6.39
N PHE A 146 11.77 -2.61 -5.81
CA PHE A 146 11.65 -3.96 -5.29
C PHE A 146 11.77 -5.03 -6.39
N ASN A 147 11.18 -4.82 -7.58
CA ASN A 147 11.38 -5.70 -8.72
C ASN A 147 12.85 -5.78 -9.16
N VAL A 148 13.55 -4.65 -9.15
CA VAL A 148 14.97 -4.61 -9.55
C VAL A 148 15.81 -5.45 -8.59
N THR A 149 15.59 -5.30 -7.28
CA THR A 149 16.37 -6.03 -6.28
C THR A 149 16.03 -7.53 -6.23
N THR A 150 14.76 -7.91 -6.37
CA THR A 150 14.36 -9.33 -6.46
C THR A 150 14.82 -9.99 -7.75
N PHE A 151 14.82 -9.26 -8.87
CA PHE A 151 15.38 -9.76 -10.13
C PHE A 151 16.89 -10.00 -10.04
N GLN A 152 17.62 -9.07 -9.40
CA GLN A 152 19.05 -9.24 -9.14
C GLN A 152 19.31 -10.47 -8.26
N ALA A 153 18.51 -10.65 -7.20
CA ALA A 153 18.61 -11.84 -6.33
C ALA A 153 18.35 -13.14 -7.11
N LEU A 154 17.33 -13.16 -7.97
CA LEU A 154 17.04 -14.31 -8.84
C LEU A 154 18.21 -14.62 -9.77
N ARG A 155 18.81 -13.61 -10.41
CA ARG A 155 19.98 -13.80 -11.29
C ARG A 155 21.16 -14.43 -10.55
N VAL A 156 21.46 -13.94 -9.35
CA VAL A 156 22.52 -14.52 -8.50
C VAL A 156 22.22 -15.98 -8.17
N GLY A 157 20.97 -16.29 -7.78
CA GLY A 157 20.54 -17.66 -7.49
C GLY A 157 20.57 -18.62 -8.69
N LEU A 158 20.55 -18.08 -9.92
CA LEU A 158 20.69 -18.85 -11.17
C LEU A 158 22.15 -19.06 -11.57
N ASP A 159 23.00 -18.04 -11.38
CA ASP A 159 24.37 -18.02 -11.89
C ASP A 159 25.39 -18.69 -10.94
N SER A 160 25.08 -18.87 -9.65
CA SER A 160 26.03 -19.42 -8.68
C SER A 160 25.36 -20.22 -7.56
N ALA A 161 25.45 -21.56 -7.62
CA ALA A 161 24.97 -22.43 -6.55
C ALA A 161 25.81 -22.33 -5.25
N ASP A 162 27.05 -21.84 -5.34
CA ASP A 162 28.04 -21.76 -4.24
C ASP A 162 28.33 -20.33 -3.74
N TYR A 163 27.62 -19.29 -4.22
CA TYR A 163 27.98 -17.91 -3.86
C TYR A 163 27.28 -17.45 -2.58
N ASP A 164 28.09 -17.45 -1.51
CA ASP A 164 28.04 -16.66 -0.28
C ASP A 164 26.67 -16.08 0.14
N ARG A 165 26.13 -16.59 1.25
CA ARG A 165 24.92 -16.13 1.94
C ARG A 165 25.01 -14.66 2.44
N LEU A 166 26.11 -13.98 2.14
CA LEU A 166 26.36 -12.55 2.27
C LEU A 166 26.42 -11.98 0.84
N VAL A 167 25.41 -11.36 0.24
CA VAL A 167 24.81 -10.08 0.63
C VAL A 167 23.52 -9.96 -0.20
N TRP A 168 22.46 -10.66 0.19
CA TRP A 168 21.12 -10.20 -0.18
C TRP A 168 20.76 -9.07 0.79
N ARG A 169 20.59 -7.86 0.25
CA ARG A 169 20.13 -6.72 1.03
C ARG A 169 18.73 -6.37 0.57
N PRO A 170 17.69 -6.58 1.41
CA PRO A 170 16.38 -6.02 1.15
C PRO A 170 16.49 -4.55 0.74
N ASP A 171 15.69 -4.20 -0.26
CA ASP A 171 15.70 -2.89 -0.89
C ASP A 171 15.42 -1.77 0.12
N ALA A 172 16.45 -1.01 0.48
CA ALA A 172 16.32 0.09 1.42
C ALA A 172 15.46 1.23 0.83
N ILE A 173 15.56 1.47 -0.48
CA ILE A 173 14.81 2.54 -1.15
C ILE A 173 13.34 2.15 -1.25
N GLY A 174 13.03 0.95 -1.73
CA GLY A 174 11.65 0.44 -1.77
C GLY A 174 11.03 0.36 -0.38
N SER A 175 11.77 -0.10 0.63
CA SER A 175 11.30 -0.13 2.03
C SER A 175 10.98 1.27 2.55
N LEU A 176 11.82 2.26 2.27
CA LEU A 176 11.56 3.66 2.62
C LEU A 176 10.31 4.19 1.89
N CYS A 177 10.15 3.89 0.61
CA CYS A 177 8.96 4.23 -0.15
C CYS A 177 7.69 3.61 0.45
N PHE A 178 7.72 2.32 0.81
CA PHE A 178 6.58 1.65 1.45
C PHE A 178 6.27 2.27 2.82
N LEU A 179 7.28 2.58 3.63
CA LEU A 179 7.09 3.25 4.91
C LEU A 179 6.44 4.63 4.76
N ILE A 180 6.93 5.45 3.83
CA ILE A 180 6.35 6.77 3.52
C ILE A 180 4.90 6.60 3.05
N SER A 181 4.65 5.69 2.10
CA SER A 181 3.31 5.43 1.58
C SER A 181 2.33 4.93 2.66
N GLY A 182 2.74 3.95 3.47
CA GLY A 182 1.95 3.39 4.56
C GLY A 182 1.64 4.44 5.63
N TYR A 183 2.61 5.33 5.94
CA TYR A 183 2.38 6.43 6.87
C TYR A 183 1.40 7.45 6.30
N LEU A 184 1.49 7.80 5.01
CA LEU A 184 0.52 8.68 4.35
C LEU A 184 -0.89 8.07 4.36
N ALA A 185 -1.03 6.77 4.11
CA ALA A 185 -2.31 6.06 4.18
C ALA A 185 -2.87 6.03 5.62
N TYR A 186 -2.01 5.87 6.63
CA TYR A 186 -2.41 5.97 8.03
C TYR A 186 -2.90 7.37 8.39
N VAL A 187 -2.16 8.41 7.99
CA VAL A 187 -2.53 9.83 8.17
C VAL A 187 -3.82 10.17 7.43
N GLU A 188 -4.06 9.60 6.25
CA GLU A 188 -5.29 9.77 5.49
C GLU A 188 -6.52 9.36 6.32
N VAL A 189 -6.45 8.21 6.99
CA VAL A 189 -7.59 7.67 7.77
C VAL A 189 -7.71 8.33 9.15
N THR A 190 -6.61 8.64 9.82
CA THR A 190 -6.68 9.30 11.15
C THR A 190 -6.99 10.79 11.04
N GLY A 191 -6.55 11.42 9.95
CA GLY A 191 -6.61 12.86 9.74
C GLY A 191 -5.66 13.66 10.65
N HIS A 192 -4.69 13.01 11.30
CA HIS A 192 -3.70 13.64 12.18
C HIS A 192 -2.35 12.94 12.04
N LEU A 193 -1.23 13.68 12.18
CA LEU A 193 0.11 13.09 12.08
C LEU A 193 0.39 12.04 13.17
N LEU A 194 -0.11 12.27 14.38
CA LEU A 194 0.09 11.40 15.55
C LEU A 194 -1.26 10.98 16.18
N GLY A 195 -2.32 10.93 15.36
CA GLY A 195 -3.65 10.56 15.84
C GLY A 195 -3.78 9.07 16.09
N ARG A 196 -4.62 8.70 17.06
CA ARG A 196 -5.10 7.31 17.19
C ARG A 196 -6.15 7.03 16.12
N PRO A 197 -6.09 5.86 15.47
CA PRO A 197 -7.03 5.54 14.42
C PRO A 197 -8.41 5.24 15.03
N ARG A 198 -9.47 5.59 14.30
CA ARG A 198 -10.83 5.22 14.69
C ARG A 198 -11.00 3.71 14.57
N ARG A 199 -11.93 3.11 15.31
CA ARG A 199 -12.28 1.68 15.17
C ARG A 199 -13.12 1.44 13.91
N THR A 200 -12.49 1.55 12.75
CA THR A 200 -13.07 1.27 11.43
C THR A 200 -12.22 0.26 10.67
N LEU A 201 -12.81 -0.41 9.68
CA LEU A 201 -12.08 -1.37 8.84
C LEU A 201 -10.95 -0.68 8.06
N GLU A 202 -11.20 0.53 7.55
CA GLU A 202 -10.20 1.37 6.87
C GLU A 202 -8.94 1.58 7.74
N SER A 203 -9.17 1.94 9.01
CA SER A 203 -8.12 2.14 10.01
C SER A 203 -7.33 0.87 10.28
N ALA A 204 -8.01 -0.28 10.40
CA ALA A 204 -7.36 -1.56 10.62
C ALA A 204 -6.43 -1.91 9.45
N ILE A 205 -6.91 -1.76 8.21
CA ILE A 205 -6.14 -1.99 6.98
C ILE A 205 -4.92 -1.06 6.91
N ALA A 206 -5.10 0.24 7.16
CA ALA A 206 -3.98 1.18 7.11
C ALA A 206 -2.93 0.90 8.21
N SER A 207 -3.39 0.56 9.42
CA SER A 207 -2.51 0.28 10.56
C SER A 207 -1.72 -1.00 10.37
N VAL A 208 -2.37 -2.09 9.93
CA VAL A 208 -1.68 -3.37 9.71
C VAL A 208 -0.67 -3.27 8.56
N ASN A 209 -1.00 -2.56 7.48
CA ASN A 209 -0.04 -2.31 6.39
C ASN A 209 1.14 -1.45 6.87
N LEU A 210 0.91 -0.42 7.69
CA LEU A 210 2.01 0.38 8.26
C LEU A 210 2.92 -0.47 9.17
N LEU A 211 2.34 -1.35 10.00
CA LEU A 211 3.12 -2.32 10.78
C LEU A 211 3.95 -3.25 9.88
N GLY A 212 3.36 -3.69 8.76
CA GLY A 212 4.08 -4.46 7.75
C GLY A 212 5.26 -3.70 7.16
N CYS A 213 5.08 -2.42 6.81
CA CYS A 213 6.16 -1.56 6.31
C CYS A 213 7.28 -1.37 7.35
N LEU A 214 6.94 -1.25 8.64
CA LEU A 214 7.91 -1.13 9.71
C LEU A 214 8.72 -2.42 9.89
N ALA A 215 8.07 -3.58 9.91
CA ALA A 215 8.74 -4.88 10.01
C ALA A 215 9.64 -5.15 8.80
N PHE A 216 9.14 -4.88 7.60
CA PHE A 216 9.88 -5.00 6.35
C PHE A 216 11.08 -4.03 6.30
N GLY A 217 10.88 -2.77 6.72
CA GLY A 217 11.95 -1.78 6.83
C GLY A 217 13.00 -2.14 7.89
N ALA A 218 12.61 -2.74 9.02
CA ALA A 218 13.54 -3.23 10.02
C ALA A 218 14.41 -4.39 9.48
N SER A 219 13.81 -5.30 8.69
CA SER A 219 14.56 -6.33 7.94
C SER A 219 15.58 -5.70 6.98
N ALA A 220 15.16 -4.67 6.22
CA ALA A 220 16.08 -3.93 5.36
C ALA A 220 17.25 -3.35 6.16
N VAL A 221 17.01 -2.62 7.25
CA VAL A 221 18.08 -2.07 8.09
C VAL A 221 19.00 -3.17 8.63
N ALA A 222 18.44 -4.27 9.16
CA ALA A 222 19.20 -5.39 9.71
C ALA A 222 20.23 -5.94 8.71
N SER A 223 19.89 -5.99 7.42
CA SER A 223 20.80 -6.46 6.36
C SER A 223 22.02 -5.55 6.07
N TYR A 224 21.98 -4.29 6.51
CA TYR A 224 23.11 -3.36 6.36
C TYR A 224 23.94 -3.25 7.64
N VAL A 225 23.33 -3.44 8.81
CA VAL A 225 23.96 -3.15 10.11
C VAL A 225 24.48 -4.37 10.84
N VAL A 226 23.89 -5.57 10.63
CA VAL A 226 24.37 -6.78 11.30
C VAL A 226 25.71 -7.19 10.68
N PRO A 227 26.79 -7.29 11.48
CA PRO A 227 28.09 -7.67 10.99
C PRO A 227 28.04 -9.02 10.27
N SER A 228 28.72 -9.10 9.14
CA SER A 228 28.93 -10.32 8.36
C SER A 228 29.53 -11.50 9.17
N ALA A 229 30.12 -11.21 10.34
CA ALA A 229 30.68 -12.19 11.26
C ALA A 229 29.62 -12.97 12.07
N ASP A 230 28.40 -12.45 12.23
CA ASP A 230 27.30 -13.14 12.91
C ASP A 230 26.52 -14.01 11.91
N ALA A 231 27.11 -15.16 11.56
CA ALA A 231 26.68 -16.03 10.46
C ALA A 231 25.22 -16.53 10.53
N GLU A 232 24.61 -16.55 11.73
CA GLU A 232 23.24 -17.05 11.93
C GLU A 232 22.21 -15.96 12.26
N LEU A 233 22.63 -14.89 12.96
CA LEU A 233 21.73 -13.89 13.52
C LEU A 233 21.21 -12.90 12.47
N GLY A 234 22.06 -12.52 11.52
CA GLY A 234 21.70 -11.61 10.42
C GLY A 234 20.60 -12.18 9.51
N PRO A 235 20.81 -13.35 8.88
CA PRO A 235 19.82 -13.96 7.99
C PRO A 235 18.49 -14.27 8.70
N ALA A 236 18.53 -14.74 9.95
CA ALA A 236 17.31 -15.04 10.71
C ALA A 236 16.46 -13.78 10.98
N LEU A 237 17.09 -12.66 11.36
CA LEU A 237 16.40 -11.39 11.59
C LEU A 237 15.78 -10.83 10.30
N VAL A 238 16.54 -10.89 9.20
CA VAL A 238 16.10 -10.44 7.88
C VAL A 238 14.89 -11.27 7.40
N ASN A 239 14.99 -12.60 7.47
CA ASN A 239 13.91 -13.49 7.04
C ASN A 239 12.66 -13.33 7.92
N THR A 240 12.85 -13.22 9.25
CA THR A 240 11.74 -13.03 10.19
C THR A 240 11.03 -11.70 9.96
N GLY A 241 11.78 -10.60 9.81
CA GLY A 241 11.20 -9.28 9.57
C GLY A 241 10.46 -9.22 8.21
N THR A 242 11.01 -9.86 7.17
CA THR A 242 10.35 -10.00 5.87
C THR A 242 9.05 -10.80 6.00
N ALA A 243 9.08 -11.97 6.66
CA ALA A 243 7.90 -12.82 6.84
C ALA A 243 6.81 -12.13 7.69
N LEU A 244 7.18 -11.44 8.77
CA LEU A 244 6.25 -10.65 9.58
C LEU A 244 5.63 -9.50 8.78
N GLY A 245 6.45 -8.79 8.00
CA GLY A 245 5.98 -7.76 7.08
C GLY A 245 4.96 -8.31 6.08
N ALA A 246 5.29 -9.43 5.44
CA ALA A 246 4.44 -10.12 4.50
C ALA A 246 3.13 -10.62 5.12
N LEU A 247 3.16 -11.12 6.36
CA LEU A 247 1.96 -11.52 7.10
C LEU A 247 1.03 -10.32 7.34
N CYS A 248 1.60 -9.18 7.75
CA CYS A 248 0.82 -7.95 7.92
C CYS A 248 0.18 -7.48 6.61
N PHE A 249 0.91 -7.51 5.49
CA PHE A 249 0.38 -7.17 4.17
C PHE A 249 -0.70 -8.17 3.70
N LEU A 250 -0.53 -9.46 4.00
CA LEU A 250 -1.53 -10.48 3.72
C LEU A 250 -2.82 -10.20 4.48
N ILE A 251 -2.74 -9.92 5.79
CA ILE A 251 -3.91 -9.54 6.59
C ILE A 251 -4.56 -8.28 6.01
N GLY A 252 -3.77 -7.26 5.68
CA GLY A 252 -4.26 -6.03 5.05
C GLY A 252 -4.99 -6.29 3.73
N ALA A 253 -4.45 -7.16 2.87
CA ALA A 253 -5.04 -7.54 1.59
C ALA A 253 -6.35 -8.32 1.77
N LEU A 254 -6.40 -9.27 2.72
CA LEU A 254 -7.60 -10.04 3.02
C LEU A 254 -8.73 -9.16 3.57
N LEU A 255 -8.41 -8.11 4.31
CA LEU A 255 -9.39 -7.15 4.82
C LEU A 255 -9.99 -6.24 3.72
N LEU A 256 -9.38 -6.15 2.54
CA LEU A 256 -9.96 -5.41 1.40
C LEU A 256 -11.22 -6.09 0.83
N PHE A 257 -11.35 -7.42 0.94
CA PHE A 257 -12.53 -8.14 0.46
C PHE A 257 -13.82 -7.71 1.19
N PRO A 258 -13.91 -7.77 2.54
CA PRO A 258 -15.10 -7.31 3.25
C PRO A 258 -15.31 -5.79 3.07
N GLU A 259 -14.25 -4.98 2.97
CA GLU A 259 -14.36 -3.53 2.73
C GLU A 259 -15.19 -3.22 1.47
N GLY A 260 -14.89 -3.90 0.35
CA GLY A 260 -15.66 -3.75 -0.89
C GLY A 260 -17.14 -4.16 -0.76
N THR A 261 -17.45 -5.17 0.06
CA THR A 261 -18.85 -5.60 0.28
C THR A 261 -19.63 -4.61 1.15
N HIS A 262 -18.98 -4.01 2.16
CA HIS A 262 -19.59 -3.00 3.02
C HIS A 262 -19.94 -1.74 2.24
N GLU A 263 -19.05 -1.30 1.35
CA GLU A 263 -19.30 -0.14 0.49
C GLU A 263 -20.45 -0.40 -0.48
N ALA A 264 -20.47 -1.55 -1.16
CA ALA A 264 -21.55 -1.90 -2.09
C ALA A 264 -22.93 -1.91 -1.40
N ARG A 265 -23.02 -2.45 -0.17
CA ARG A 265 -24.25 -2.42 0.63
C ARG A 265 -24.64 -1.01 1.07
N SER A 266 -23.67 -0.17 1.42
CA SER A 266 -23.93 1.21 1.83
C SER A 266 -24.42 2.08 0.66
N ALA A 267 -23.94 1.82 -0.56
CA ALA A 267 -24.39 2.49 -1.77
C ALA A 267 -25.81 2.06 -2.17
N ALA A 268 -26.19 0.79 -1.99
CA ALA A 268 -27.53 0.30 -2.27
C ALA A 268 -28.62 0.82 -1.31
N ARG A 269 -28.24 1.44 -0.19
CA ARG A 269 -29.14 1.98 0.84
C ARG A 269 -29.33 3.50 0.78
N ARG A 270 -28.63 4.21 -0.11
CA ARG A 270 -28.74 5.66 -0.31
C ARG A 270 -29.61 5.97 -1.52
#